data_AF-A0A080ZKF7-F1
#
_entry.id   AF-A0A080ZKF7-F1
#
_cell.length_a   1.000
_cell.length_b   1.000
_cell.length_c   1.000
_cell.angle_alpha   90.00
_cell.angle_beta   90.00
_cell.angle_gamma   90.00
#
_symmetry.space_group_name_H-M   'P 1'
#
loop_
_entity.id
_entity.type
_entity.pdbx_description
1 polymer ?
#
loop_
_entity_poly.entity_id
_entity_poly.type
_entity_poly.pdbx_seq_one_letter_code
_entity_poly.pdbx_strand_id
1 'polypeptide(L)'
;MQHFFGCEECRQHFMEANPESLLDELAASDSNGPHAVVTWAWKMHNSVNTRLHRHQWPLTSSCPSCYIDIGAPVSIGMSLIHEDGMVAYITSVYDHEDKALFDEIIMVSTYPFPAQGFSAITGVTLLFALVAVVVKTQRYRFVTPKESGHMA
;
A
#
# COMPACT_ATOMS: atom_id res chain seq x y z
N MET A 1 4.34 -9.73 4.33
CA MET A 1 4.86 -11.12 4.43
C MET A 1 4.18 -11.94 5.53
N GLN A 2 4.02 -11.41 6.75
CA GLN A 2 3.55 -12.17 7.92
C GLN A 2 2.22 -12.94 7.75
N HIS A 3 1.20 -12.33 7.12
CA HIS A 3 -0.16 -12.89 7.16
C HIS A 3 -0.55 -13.69 5.92
N PHE A 4 0.06 -13.42 4.76
CA PHE A 4 -0.43 -13.92 3.46
C PHE A 4 0.59 -14.73 2.65
N PHE A 5 1.86 -14.80 3.08
CA PHE A 5 2.86 -15.57 2.35
C PHE A 5 2.73 -17.06 2.66
N GLY A 6 2.50 -17.87 1.62
CA GLY A 6 2.12 -19.29 1.77
C GLY A 6 3.23 -20.22 2.26
N CYS A 7 4.49 -19.97 1.90
CA CYS A 7 5.61 -20.77 2.37
C CYS A 7 5.95 -20.40 3.82
N GLU A 8 5.56 -21.25 4.77
CA GLU A 8 5.75 -21.00 6.21
C GLU A 8 7.23 -20.86 6.60
N GLU A 9 8.09 -21.76 6.14
CA GLU A 9 9.54 -21.70 6.41
C GLU A 9 10.17 -20.43 5.81
N CYS A 10 9.81 -20.08 4.57
CA CYS A 10 10.31 -18.88 3.91
C CYS A 10 9.88 -17.62 4.67
N ARG A 11 8.61 -17.59 5.13
CA ARG A 11 8.06 -16.52 5.94
C ARG A 11 8.81 -16.40 7.26
N GLN A 12 9.04 -17.51 7.96
CA GLN A 12 9.77 -17.51 9.23
C GLN A 12 11.16 -16.89 9.04
N HIS A 13 11.94 -17.39 8.08
CA HIS A 13 13.26 -16.82 7.77
C HIS A 13 13.20 -15.33 7.41
N PHE A 14 12.17 -14.91 6.68
CA PHE A 14 12.00 -13.51 6.31
C PHE A 14 11.71 -12.64 7.54
N MET A 15 10.82 -13.08 8.43
CA MET A 15 10.46 -12.31 9.64
C MET A 15 11.62 -12.26 10.65
N GLU A 16 12.39 -13.35 10.78
CA GLU A 16 13.58 -13.40 11.64
C GLU A 16 14.68 -12.43 11.14
N ALA A 17 14.88 -12.35 9.83
CA ALA A 17 15.88 -11.47 9.24
C ALA A 17 15.43 -10.00 9.14
N ASN A 18 14.12 -9.73 9.27
CA ASN A 18 13.54 -8.39 9.15
C ASN A 18 12.62 -8.09 10.34
N PRO A 19 13.20 -7.86 11.54
CA PRO A 19 12.43 -7.43 12.69
C PRO A 19 11.82 -6.04 12.42
N GLU A 20 10.70 -5.75 13.09
CA GLU A 20 9.96 -4.48 12.93
C GLU A 20 10.86 -3.25 13.12
N SER A 21 11.79 -3.29 14.08
CA SER A 21 12.75 -2.21 14.32
C SER A 21 13.64 -1.87 13.11
N LEU A 22 14.00 -2.88 12.30
CA LEU A 22 14.79 -2.66 11.08
C LEU A 22 13.92 -2.00 9.99
N LEU A 23 12.64 -2.37 9.92
CA LEU A 23 11.69 -1.76 8.98
C LEU A 23 11.42 -0.30 9.34
N ASP A 24 11.32 0.02 10.63
CA ASP A 24 11.17 1.40 11.11
C ASP A 24 12.39 2.26 10.74
N GLU A 25 13.60 1.71 10.89
CA GLU A 25 14.85 2.37 10.49
C GLU A 25 14.89 2.62 8.97
N LEU A 26 14.54 1.60 8.18
CA LEU A 26 14.48 1.72 6.72
C LEU A 26 13.48 2.78 6.28
N ALA A 27 12.27 2.78 6.85
CA ALA A 27 11.23 3.76 6.58
C ALA A 27 11.66 5.19 6.96
N ALA A 28 12.39 5.35 8.06
CA ALA A 28 12.98 6.65 8.43
C ALA A 28 14.11 7.06 7.46
N SER A 29 14.90 6.11 6.99
CA SER A 29 16.03 6.33 6.09
C SER A 29 15.62 6.73 4.67
N ASP A 30 14.39 6.42 4.26
CA ASP A 30 13.85 6.81 2.94
C ASP A 30 13.81 8.34 2.75
N SER A 31 13.78 9.11 3.85
CA SER A 31 13.92 10.56 3.82
C SER A 31 15.30 11.04 3.31
N ASN A 32 16.32 10.17 3.33
CA ASN A 32 17.66 10.42 2.79
C ASN A 32 17.84 9.92 1.33
N GLY A 33 16.80 9.35 0.73
CA GLY A 33 16.75 8.94 -0.67
C GLY A 33 16.13 7.55 -0.89
N PRO A 34 15.49 7.30 -2.05
CA PRO A 34 14.76 6.05 -2.35
C PRO A 34 15.65 4.81 -2.49
N HIS A 35 16.97 4.97 -2.35
CA HIS A 35 17.94 3.91 -2.59
C HIS A 35 18.04 2.92 -1.44
N ALA A 36 17.75 3.34 -0.19
CA ALA A 36 17.92 2.49 0.98
C ALA A 36 17.06 1.22 0.91
N VAL A 37 15.77 1.35 0.60
CA VAL A 37 14.86 0.21 0.41
C VAL A 37 15.25 -0.65 -0.79
N VAL A 38 15.69 -0.04 -1.90
CA VAL A 38 16.15 -0.79 -3.09
C VAL A 38 17.38 -1.63 -2.77
N THR A 39 18.38 -1.03 -2.12
CA THR A 39 19.60 -1.70 -1.69
C THR A 39 19.31 -2.79 -0.66
N TRP A 40 18.42 -2.53 0.31
CA TRP A 40 17.98 -3.52 1.29
C TRP A 40 17.30 -4.72 0.61
N ALA A 41 16.34 -4.47 -0.29
CA ALA A 41 15.60 -5.53 -0.98
C ALA A 41 16.56 -6.43 -1.79
N TRP A 42 17.55 -5.83 -2.46
CA TRP A 42 18.60 -6.55 -3.17
C TRP A 42 19.49 -7.40 -2.24
N LYS A 43 19.94 -6.85 -1.11
CA LYS A 43 20.72 -7.60 -0.10
C LYS A 43 19.92 -8.78 0.45
N MET A 44 18.64 -8.56 0.74
CA MET A 44 17.75 -9.60 1.26
C MET A 44 17.55 -10.72 0.24
N HIS A 45 17.27 -10.38 -1.02
CA HIS A 45 17.15 -11.36 -2.10
C HIS A 45 18.42 -12.21 -2.24
N ASN A 46 19.60 -11.58 -2.24
CA ASN A 46 20.86 -12.31 -2.42
C ASN A 46 21.32 -13.10 -1.18
N SER A 47 20.87 -12.72 0.01
CA SER A 47 21.05 -13.57 1.21
C SER A 47 20.30 -14.90 1.07
N VAL A 48 19.09 -14.86 0.49
CA VAL A 48 18.32 -16.07 0.18
C VAL A 48 19.01 -16.88 -0.93
N ASN A 49 19.52 -16.23 -1.98
CA ASN A 49 20.29 -16.91 -3.02
C ASN A 49 21.50 -17.66 -2.43
N THR A 50 22.25 -17.00 -1.55
CA THR A 50 23.38 -17.62 -0.84
C THR A 50 22.94 -18.86 -0.06
N ARG A 51 21.88 -18.75 0.74
CA ARG A 51 21.34 -19.87 1.54
C ARG A 51 20.87 -21.04 0.67
N LEU A 52 20.32 -20.76 -0.51
CA LEU A 52 19.83 -21.75 -1.46
C LEU A 52 20.87 -22.18 -2.51
N HIS A 53 22.14 -21.78 -2.34
CA HIS A 53 23.23 -22.04 -3.29
C HIS A 53 22.91 -21.62 -4.74
N ARG A 54 22.23 -20.49 -4.90
CA ARG A 54 21.97 -19.82 -6.17
C ARG A 54 23.03 -18.75 -6.42
N HIS A 55 23.26 -18.42 -7.69
CA HIS A 55 24.15 -17.33 -8.06
C HIS A 55 23.64 -16.00 -7.53
N GLN A 56 24.56 -15.11 -7.19
CA GLN A 56 24.23 -13.72 -6.90
C GLN A 56 23.61 -13.06 -8.14
N TRP A 57 22.58 -12.26 -7.91
CA TRP A 57 21.92 -11.46 -8.94
C TRP A 57 22.18 -9.96 -8.71
N PRO A 58 22.42 -9.16 -9.77
CA PRO A 58 22.65 -9.61 -11.15
C PRO A 58 24.02 -10.27 -11.32
N LEU A 59 24.23 -11.01 -12.40
CA LEU A 59 25.58 -11.46 -12.74
C LEU A 59 26.44 -10.27 -13.18
N THR A 60 27.76 -10.35 -13.00
CA THR A 60 28.69 -9.31 -13.49
C THR A 60 28.56 -9.08 -15.00
N SER A 61 28.26 -10.12 -15.77
CA SER A 61 27.99 -10.00 -17.20
C SER A 61 26.71 -9.22 -17.53
N SER A 62 25.72 -9.22 -16.63
CA SER A 62 24.46 -8.49 -16.80
C SER A 62 24.57 -7.03 -16.35
N CYS A 63 25.38 -6.76 -15.31
CA CYS A 63 25.66 -5.42 -14.85
C CYS A 63 27.15 -5.25 -14.48
N PRO A 64 28.02 -4.95 -15.46
CA PRO A 64 29.44 -4.75 -15.19
C PRO A 64 29.69 -3.56 -14.25
N SER A 65 28.92 -2.49 -14.37
CA SER A 65 29.03 -1.28 -13.53
C SER A 65 28.53 -1.47 -12.10
N CYS A 66 27.86 -2.57 -11.79
CA CYS A 66 27.36 -2.86 -10.44
C CYS A 66 28.46 -3.35 -9.49
N TYR A 67 29.61 -3.79 -10.02
CA TYR A 67 30.65 -4.50 -9.28
C TYR A 67 31.97 -3.75 -9.30
N ILE A 68 32.68 -3.78 -8.17
CA ILE A 68 34.04 -3.23 -8.08
C ILE A 68 35.01 -4.25 -8.67
N ASP A 69 35.71 -3.88 -9.75
CA ASP A 69 36.80 -4.71 -10.28
C ASP A 69 38.05 -4.57 -9.40
N ILE A 70 38.38 -5.63 -8.69
CA ILE A 70 39.57 -5.71 -7.83
C ILE A 70 40.69 -6.58 -8.41
N GLY A 71 40.60 -6.96 -9.70
CA GLY A 71 41.69 -7.61 -10.43
C GLY A 71 42.09 -9.02 -9.94
N ALA A 72 41.29 -9.65 -9.07
CA ALA A 72 41.55 -10.97 -8.50
C ALA A 72 40.25 -11.80 -8.40
N PRO A 73 40.31 -13.15 -8.39
CA PRO A 73 39.13 -14.00 -8.22
C PRO A 73 38.70 -13.95 -6.76
N VAL A 74 37.91 -12.93 -6.41
CA VAL A 74 37.34 -12.81 -5.07
C VAL A 74 35.94 -13.39 -5.10
N SER A 75 35.68 -14.31 -4.17
CA SER A 75 34.34 -14.74 -3.78
C SER A 75 33.45 -13.49 -3.68
N ILE A 76 32.50 -13.34 -4.59
CA ILE A 76 31.61 -12.17 -4.70
C ILE A 76 30.90 -12.00 -3.35
N GLY A 77 31.44 -11.09 -2.53
CA GLY A 77 30.82 -10.68 -1.28
C GLY A 77 29.85 -9.53 -1.57
N MET A 78 28.78 -9.46 -0.78
CA MET A 78 27.77 -8.38 -0.84
C MET A 78 28.37 -6.97 -0.65
N SER A 79 29.64 -6.86 -0.21
CA SER A 79 30.38 -5.63 0.06
C SER A 79 31.16 -5.05 -1.12
N LEU A 80 31.28 -5.75 -2.25
CA LEU A 80 32.05 -5.30 -3.42
C LEU A 80 31.16 -4.82 -4.56
N ILE A 81 30.27 -3.87 -4.25
CA ILE A 81 29.35 -3.30 -5.22
C ILE A 81 29.50 -1.78 -5.34
N HIS A 82 29.20 -1.27 -6.53
CA HIS A 82 28.90 0.15 -6.74
C HIS A 82 27.41 0.36 -6.49
N GLU A 83 27.05 0.95 -5.35
CA GLU A 83 25.65 1.09 -4.93
C GLU A 83 24.80 1.83 -5.97
N ASP A 84 25.27 2.97 -6.49
CA ASP A 84 24.55 3.72 -7.52
C ASP A 84 24.34 2.92 -8.80
N GLY A 85 25.36 2.16 -9.22
CA GLY A 85 25.27 1.27 -10.38
C GLY A 85 24.26 0.13 -10.16
N MET A 86 24.24 -0.43 -8.95
CA MET A 86 23.28 -1.45 -8.55
C MET A 86 21.85 -0.92 -8.54
N VAL A 87 21.64 0.24 -7.91
CA VAL A 87 20.32 0.88 -7.85
C VAL A 87 19.82 1.25 -9.24
N ALA A 88 20.67 1.83 -10.09
CA ALA A 88 20.31 2.16 -11.46
C ALA A 88 19.91 0.92 -12.25
N TYR A 89 20.65 -0.19 -12.11
CA TYR A 89 20.33 -1.44 -12.77
C TYR A 89 19.00 -2.02 -12.27
N ILE A 90 18.81 -2.13 -10.95
CA ILE A 90 17.56 -2.65 -10.36
C ILE A 90 16.39 -1.79 -10.82
N THR A 91 16.52 -0.47 -10.75
CA THR A 91 15.50 0.47 -11.22
C THR A 91 15.22 0.22 -12.70
N SER A 92 16.22 0.07 -13.57
CA SER A 92 15.96 -0.21 -15.00
C SER A 92 15.24 -1.53 -15.27
N VAL A 93 15.44 -2.55 -14.42
CA VAL A 93 14.78 -3.86 -14.56
C VAL A 93 13.32 -3.79 -14.10
N TYR A 94 13.04 -3.02 -13.05
CA TYR A 94 11.72 -2.93 -12.43
C TYR A 94 10.94 -1.65 -12.78
N ASP A 95 11.54 -0.69 -13.50
CA ASP A 95 10.88 0.49 -14.08
C ASP A 95 10.10 0.03 -15.32
N HIS A 96 9.11 -0.82 -15.08
CA HIS A 96 8.04 -1.05 -16.03
C HIS A 96 7.11 0.17 -15.97
N GLU A 97 6.50 0.52 -17.11
CA GLU A 97 5.62 1.69 -17.30
C GLU A 97 4.29 1.63 -16.51
N ASP A 98 4.29 1.02 -15.32
CA ASP A 98 3.18 1.06 -14.36
C ASP A 98 3.00 2.46 -13.74
N LYS A 99 3.77 3.46 -14.20
CA LYS A 99 3.49 4.87 -13.92
C LYS A 99 2.02 5.22 -14.18
N ALA A 100 1.38 4.61 -15.19
CA ALA A 100 -0.05 4.79 -15.42
C ALA A 100 -0.94 4.26 -14.28
N LEU A 101 -0.60 3.11 -13.69
CA LEU A 101 -1.36 2.51 -12.58
C LEU A 101 -1.14 3.27 -11.27
N PHE A 102 0.11 3.66 -10.98
CA PHE A 102 0.44 4.44 -9.79
C PHE A 102 -0.05 5.89 -9.90
N ASP A 103 0.01 6.53 -11.08
CA ASP A 103 -0.60 7.84 -11.33
C ASP A 103 -2.12 7.77 -11.22
N GLU A 104 -2.77 6.69 -11.67
CA GLU A 104 -4.22 6.49 -11.49
C GLU A 104 -4.59 6.34 -10.01
N ILE A 105 -3.81 5.57 -9.22
CA ILE A 105 -4.01 5.41 -7.78
C ILE A 105 -3.72 6.72 -7.02
N ILE A 106 -2.65 7.45 -7.38
CA ILE A 106 -2.31 8.75 -6.79
C ILE A 106 -3.39 9.76 -7.14
N MET A 107 -3.88 9.79 -8.38
CA MET A 107 -4.98 10.65 -8.81
C MET A 107 -6.26 10.33 -8.03
N VAL A 108 -6.64 9.05 -7.87
CA VAL A 108 -7.81 8.64 -7.05
C VAL A 108 -7.68 9.01 -5.57
N SER A 109 -6.47 8.94 -5.00
CA SER A 109 -6.23 9.29 -3.59
C SER A 109 -6.09 10.81 -3.32
N THR A 110 -5.72 11.60 -4.34
CA THR A 110 -5.63 13.07 -4.25
C THR A 110 -6.88 13.77 -4.74
N TYR A 111 -7.83 13.08 -5.38
CA TYR A 111 -9.17 13.59 -5.50
C TYR A 111 -9.81 13.62 -4.10
N PRO A 112 -10.14 14.80 -3.54
CA PRO A 112 -11.13 14.82 -2.49
C PRO A 112 -12.36 14.19 -3.13
N PHE A 113 -12.84 13.07 -2.59
CA PHE A 113 -14.16 12.55 -2.91
C PHE A 113 -15.07 13.77 -3.09
N PRO A 114 -15.66 14.02 -4.28
CA PRO A 114 -16.82 14.87 -4.29
C PRO A 114 -17.76 14.10 -3.37
N ALA A 115 -18.03 14.66 -2.21
CA ALA A 115 -19.09 14.16 -1.37
C ALA A 115 -20.34 14.21 -2.26
N GLN A 116 -20.61 13.13 -2.98
CA GLN A 116 -21.95 12.71 -3.32
C GLN A 116 -22.61 12.12 -2.07
N GLY A 117 -22.15 12.51 -0.87
CA GLY A 117 -23.04 12.68 0.26
C GLY A 117 -24.07 13.72 -0.15
N PHE A 118 -25.30 13.27 -0.33
CA PHE A 118 -26.53 14.03 -0.49
C PHE A 118 -26.31 15.56 -0.47
N SER A 119 -26.45 16.21 -1.64
CA SER A 119 -26.45 17.67 -1.72
C SER A 119 -27.32 18.23 -0.58
N ALA A 120 -26.90 19.30 0.10
CA ALA A 120 -27.66 19.86 1.24
C ALA A 120 -29.15 20.07 0.90
N ILE A 121 -29.44 20.33 -0.37
CA ILE A 121 -30.78 20.39 -0.97
C ILE A 121 -31.56 19.07 -0.76
N THR A 122 -30.98 17.91 -1.04
CA THR A 122 -31.60 16.59 -0.85
C THR A 122 -31.91 16.32 0.61
N GLY A 123 -30.99 16.65 1.53
CA GLY A 123 -31.22 16.54 2.97
C GLY A 123 -32.37 17.43 3.46
N VAL A 124 -32.42 18.67 2.99
CA VAL A 124 -33.49 19.63 3.28
C VAL A 124 -34.84 19.16 2.73
N THR A 125 -34.88 18.64 1.50
CA THR A 125 -36.13 18.10 0.92
C THR A 125 -36.66 16.89 1.67
N LEU A 126 -35.79 15.98 2.11
CA LEU A 126 -36.18 14.83 2.94
C LEU A 126 -36.73 15.28 4.30
N LEU A 127 -36.09 16.27 4.94
CA LEU A 127 -36.58 16.83 6.20
C LEU A 127 -37.97 17.45 6.05
N PHE A 128 -38.19 18.28 5.02
CA PHE A 128 -39.49 18.88 4.76
C PHE A 128 -40.57 17.85 4.42
N ALA A 129 -40.22 16.81 3.65
CA ALA A 129 -41.14 15.72 3.35
C ALA A 129 -41.56 14.95 4.62
N LEU A 130 -40.61 14.65 5.51
CA LEU A 130 -40.89 14.00 6.79
C LEU A 130 -41.76 14.88 7.69
N VAL A 131 -41.46 16.17 7.81
CA VAL A 131 -42.29 17.12 8.56
C VAL A 131 -43.70 17.21 7.99
N ALA A 132 -43.86 17.25 6.66
CA ALA A 132 -45.16 17.26 6.02
C ALA A 132 -45.96 15.97 6.29
N VAL A 133 -45.32 14.81 6.28
CA VAL A 133 -45.95 13.52 6.62
C VAL A 133 -46.38 13.51 8.08
N VAL A 134 -45.54 13.99 9.02
CA VAL A 134 -45.88 14.07 10.45
C VAL A 134 -47.04 15.03 10.69
N VAL A 135 -47.03 16.22 10.07
CA VAL A 135 -48.13 17.19 10.19
C VAL A 135 -49.41 16.63 9.58
N LYS A 136 -49.34 15.96 8.43
CA LYS A 136 -50.51 15.35 7.77
C LYS A 136 -51.09 14.20 8.59
N THR A 137 -50.24 13.34 9.16
CA THR A 137 -50.67 12.23 10.04
C THR A 137 -51.23 12.74 11.36
N GLN A 138 -50.63 13.77 11.97
CA GLN A 138 -51.21 14.43 13.15
C GLN A 138 -52.55 15.07 12.81
N ARG A 139 -52.66 15.81 11.71
CA ARG A 139 -53.95 16.38 11.26
C ARG A 139 -54.99 15.31 10.99
N TYR A 140 -54.64 14.19 10.35
CA TYR A 140 -55.55 13.05 10.19
C TYR A 140 -56.02 12.51 11.55
N ARG A 141 -55.11 12.39 12.52
CA ARG A 141 -55.40 11.92 13.87
C ARG A 141 -56.28 12.87 14.69
N PHE A 142 -56.20 14.17 14.42
CA PHE A 142 -57.03 15.21 15.04
C PHE A 142 -58.34 15.51 14.28
N VAL A 143 -58.43 15.16 12.98
CA VAL A 143 -59.65 15.34 12.16
C VAL A 143 -60.61 14.15 12.30
N THR A 144 -60.19 13.00 12.81
CA THR A 144 -61.12 11.98 13.32
C THR A 144 -61.57 12.35 14.73
N PRO A 145 -62.81 12.87 14.93
CA PRO A 145 -63.34 13.09 16.25
C PRO A 145 -63.72 11.74 16.84
N LYS A 146 -63.41 11.60 18.13
CA LYS A 146 -63.95 10.62 19.08
C LYS A 146 -65.43 10.31 18.79
N GLU A 147 -65.74 9.12 18.30
CA GLU A 147 -67.09 8.56 18.47
C GLU A 147 -67.20 8.08 19.92
N SER A 148 -68.12 8.70 20.65
CA SER A 148 -68.39 8.51 22.07
C SER A 148 -69.79 7.92 22.21
N GLY A 149 -69.97 6.87 23.02
CA GLY A 149 -71.29 6.34 23.42
C GLY A 149 -71.24 4.81 23.58
N HIS A 150 -71.07 4.21 24.77
CA HIS A 150 -71.94 4.09 25.95
C HIS A 150 -73.14 3.13 25.78
N MET A 151 -73.26 2.22 26.76
CA MET A 151 -74.33 1.27 27.13
C MET A 151 -74.45 -0.06 26.37
N ALA A 152 -74.04 -1.16 27.00
CA ALA A 152 -74.90 -1.97 27.88
C ALA A 152 -74.04 -2.86 28.78
#